data_AF-A0A814QI71-F1
#
_entry.id   AF-A0A814QI71-F1
#
_cell.length_a   1.000
_cell.length_b   1.000
_cell.length_c   1.000
_cell.angle_alpha   90.00
_cell.angle_beta   90.00
_cell.angle_gamma   90.00
#
_symmetry.space_group_name_H-M   'P 1'
#
loop_
_entity.id
_entity.type
_entity.pdbx_description
1 polymer ?
#
loop_
_entity_poly.entity_id
_entity_poly.type
_entity_poly.pdbx_seq_one_letter_code
_entity_poly.pdbx_strand_id
1 'polypeptide(L)'
;MDFQHRAGGKTGSGGVASASESNRDRRERLHTKQQSLLFQIDYPEISDNIVPKHRFMSGFEQHVEAPDRRWQYLLFAAEPYETIAFKIPSREVDKSEGKFWTYYNTETKQFFLQFAFKLESNKYSSDHASSTGRSYGPAPPAPPSSLRG
;
A
#
# COMPACT_ATOMS: atom_id res chain seq x y z
N MET A 1 -19.88 54.03 -38.69
CA MET A 1 -19.81 52.70 -39.34
C MET A 1 -18.39 52.14 -39.22
N ASP A 2 -17.90 51.99 -38.00
CA ASP A 2 -17.47 50.73 -37.39
C ASP A 2 -17.39 49.51 -38.33
N PHE A 3 -16.16 49.08 -38.59
CA PHE A 3 -15.80 47.78 -39.14
C PHE A 3 -14.58 47.25 -38.38
N GLN A 4 -14.53 45.92 -38.23
CA GLN A 4 -13.37 45.07 -37.90
C GLN A 4 -13.35 44.38 -36.51
N HIS A 5 -14.01 43.21 -36.51
CA HIS A 5 -13.55 41.92 -35.98
C HIS A 5 -12.05 41.81 -35.62
N ARG A 6 -11.70 41.23 -34.46
CA ARG A 6 -11.47 39.78 -34.21
C ARG A 6 -10.80 39.52 -32.83
N ALA A 7 -11.03 38.29 -32.33
CA ALA A 7 -10.18 37.51 -31.41
C ALA A 7 -10.30 37.76 -29.90
N GLY A 8 -10.86 36.76 -29.22
CA GLY A 8 -10.69 36.52 -27.80
C GLY A 8 -10.84 35.03 -27.55
N GLY A 9 -9.79 34.27 -27.86
CA GLY A 9 -9.71 32.86 -27.48
C GLY A 9 -9.88 32.74 -25.97
N LYS A 10 -10.80 31.89 -25.53
CA LYS A 10 -10.90 31.48 -24.13
C LYS A 10 -9.65 30.66 -23.83
N THR A 11 -8.60 31.35 -23.37
CA THR A 11 -7.45 30.71 -22.75
C THR A 11 -7.96 30.00 -21.49
N GLY A 12 -8.05 28.69 -21.55
CA GLY A 12 -8.19 27.86 -20.37
C GLY A 12 -6.95 28.10 -19.51
N SER A 13 -7.12 28.83 -18.40
CA SER A 13 -6.07 28.96 -17.41
C SER A 13 -5.83 27.58 -16.81
N GLY A 14 -4.86 26.86 -17.35
CA GLY A 14 -4.21 25.77 -16.64
C GLY A 14 -3.61 26.37 -15.38
N GLY A 15 -4.33 26.23 -14.28
CA GLY A 15 -3.88 26.66 -12.97
C GLY A 15 -2.55 25.99 -12.70
N VAL A 16 -1.51 26.80 -12.51
CA VAL A 16 -0.31 26.35 -11.82
C VAL A 16 -0.78 25.71 -10.52
N ALA A 17 -0.54 24.41 -10.32
CA ALA A 17 -0.82 23.75 -9.06
C ALA A 17 -0.24 24.65 -7.96
N SER A 18 -1.12 25.22 -7.14
CA SER A 18 -0.74 26.32 -6.26
C SER A 18 0.34 25.80 -5.34
N ALA A 19 1.36 26.61 -5.03
CA ALA A 19 2.41 26.24 -4.09
C ALA A 19 1.85 25.71 -2.75
N SER A 20 0.61 26.09 -2.40
CA SER A 20 -0.15 25.54 -1.27
C SER A 20 -0.51 24.05 -1.40
N GLU A 21 -0.84 23.57 -2.59
CA GLU A 21 -1.18 22.17 -2.86
C GLU A 21 0.09 21.31 -2.83
N SER A 22 1.17 21.76 -3.48
CA SER A 22 2.48 21.10 -3.43
C SER A 22 3.06 21.06 -2.01
N ASN A 23 2.89 22.12 -1.21
CA ASN A 23 3.32 22.14 0.19
C ASN A 23 2.45 21.24 1.09
N ARG A 24 1.16 21.07 0.78
CA ARG A 24 0.27 20.14 1.48
C ARG A 24 0.64 18.69 1.17
N ASP A 25 0.83 18.32 -0.10
CA ASP A 25 1.28 16.97 -0.49
C ASP A 25 2.65 16.65 0.14
N ARG A 26 3.61 17.59 0.08
CA ARG A 26 4.91 17.43 0.74
C ARG A 26 4.77 17.23 2.25
N ARG A 27 3.90 17.99 2.91
CA ARG A 27 3.63 17.83 4.34
C ARG A 27 2.95 16.51 4.64
N GLU A 28 1.95 16.10 3.88
CA GLU A 28 1.25 14.83 4.07
C GLU A 28 2.22 13.65 3.93
N ARG A 29 3.09 13.64 2.90
CA ARG A 29 4.15 12.64 2.74
C ARG A 29 5.11 12.60 3.92
N LEU A 30 5.44 13.74 4.53
CA LEU A 30 6.32 13.83 5.69
C LEU A 30 5.62 13.42 7.01
N HIS A 31 4.30 13.57 7.11
CA HIS A 31 3.52 13.21 8.30
C HIS A 31 3.08 11.74 8.28
N THR A 32 2.77 11.19 7.12
CA THR A 32 2.57 9.74 6.98
C THR A 32 3.93 9.07 7.11
N LYS A 33 4.20 8.42 8.25
CA LYS A 33 5.34 7.50 8.44
C LYS A 33 5.22 6.23 7.56
N GLN A 34 4.61 6.36 6.38
CA GLN A 34 4.38 5.29 5.42
C GLN A 34 5.71 4.98 4.75
N GLN A 35 6.28 3.84 5.10
CA GLN A 35 7.53 3.36 4.51
C GLN A 35 7.27 2.81 3.11
N SER A 36 8.19 3.10 2.19
CA SER A 36 8.21 2.57 0.82
C SER A 36 9.57 2.00 0.48
N LEU A 37 9.60 1.10 -0.49
CA LEU A 37 10.82 0.55 -1.08
C LEU A 37 10.81 0.84 -2.58
N LEU A 38 11.99 1.14 -3.12
CA LEU A 38 12.26 1.28 -4.55
C LEU A 38 13.34 0.26 -4.92
N PHE A 39 13.04 -0.56 -5.91
CA PHE A 39 13.98 -1.50 -6.52
C PHE A 39 14.33 -0.99 -7.91
N GLN A 40 15.63 -0.98 -8.20
CA GLN A 40 16.19 -0.75 -9.53
C GLN A 40 17.04 -1.96 -9.87
N ILE A 41 16.75 -2.60 -11.00
CA ILE A 41 17.46 -3.78 -11.47
C ILE A 41 17.91 -3.53 -12.90
N ASP A 42 19.20 -3.68 -13.13
CA ASP A 42 19.81 -3.56 -14.44
C ASP A 42 19.84 -4.94 -15.10
N TYR A 43 19.33 -5.04 -16.34
CA TYR A 43 19.30 -6.26 -17.13
C TYR A 43 20.01 -6.07 -18.49
N PRO A 44 21.32 -5.79 -18.51
CA PRO A 44 22.05 -5.43 -19.73
C PRO A 44 21.98 -6.47 -20.86
N GLU A 45 21.78 -7.75 -20.53
CA GLU A 45 21.79 -8.89 -21.46
C GLU A 45 20.42 -9.57 -21.61
N ILE A 46 19.32 -8.87 -21.27
CA ILE A 46 17.96 -9.42 -21.39
C ILE A 46 17.64 -9.80 -22.84
N SER A 47 16.98 -10.93 -23.03
CA SER A 47 16.58 -11.40 -24.35
C SER A 47 15.61 -10.44 -25.03
N ASP A 48 15.67 -10.38 -26.36
CA ASP A 48 14.80 -9.52 -27.16
C ASP A 48 13.32 -9.82 -26.91
N ASN A 49 12.50 -8.76 -26.88
CA ASN A 49 11.06 -8.82 -26.62
C ASN A 49 10.63 -9.37 -25.24
N ILE A 50 11.58 -9.57 -24.32
CA ILE A 50 11.27 -9.93 -22.93
C ILE A 50 11.08 -8.67 -22.09
N VAL A 51 10.01 -8.66 -21.30
CA VAL A 51 9.73 -7.64 -20.29
C VAL A 51 9.92 -8.29 -18.91
N PRO A 52 10.74 -7.71 -18.02
CA PRO A 52 10.91 -8.22 -16.67
C PRO A 52 9.58 -8.33 -15.92
N LYS A 53 9.45 -9.39 -15.13
CA LYS A 53 8.28 -9.67 -14.29
C LYS A 53 8.65 -9.63 -12.83
N HIS A 54 7.66 -9.37 -11.99
CA HIS A 54 7.79 -9.43 -10.55
C HIS A 54 6.64 -10.22 -9.92
N ARG A 55 6.86 -10.77 -8.73
CA ARG A 55 5.82 -11.46 -7.95
C ARG A 55 6.09 -11.32 -6.45
N PHE A 56 5.05 -11.05 -5.68
CA PHE A 56 5.07 -11.24 -4.22
C PHE A 56 4.73 -12.69 -3.91
N MET A 57 5.55 -13.34 -3.09
CA MET A 57 5.42 -14.74 -2.68
C MET A 57 5.44 -14.82 -1.16
N SER A 58 4.55 -15.61 -0.57
CA SER A 58 4.56 -15.82 0.88
C SER A 58 5.74 -16.68 1.33
N GLY A 59 6.19 -16.53 2.58
CA GLY A 59 7.27 -17.38 3.14
C GLY A 59 6.93 -18.88 3.24
N PHE A 60 5.66 -19.28 3.02
CA PHE A 60 5.25 -20.69 2.98
C PHE A 60 5.38 -21.33 1.59
N GLU A 61 5.40 -20.52 0.53
CA GLU A 61 5.54 -21.00 -0.86
C GLU A 61 7.01 -21.34 -1.21
N GLN A 62 7.97 -20.87 -0.41
CA GLN A 62 9.40 -21.13 -0.61
C GLN A 62 9.83 -22.45 0.07
N HIS A 63 10.68 -23.23 -0.60
CA HIS A 63 11.17 -24.54 -0.12
C HIS A 63 12.63 -24.54 0.37
N VAL A 64 13.27 -23.38 0.47
CA VAL A 64 14.71 -23.25 0.78
C VAL A 64 14.97 -23.02 2.28
N GLU A 65 14.21 -22.11 2.89
CA GLU A 65 14.31 -21.79 4.32
C GLU A 65 13.09 -22.30 5.09
N ALA A 66 13.21 -22.45 6.40
CA ALA A 66 12.07 -22.74 7.25
C ALA A 66 11.02 -21.60 7.12
N PRO A 67 9.72 -21.90 6.92
CA PRO A 67 8.71 -20.88 6.72
C PRO A 67 8.61 -19.90 7.90
N ASP A 68 8.84 -18.60 7.64
CA ASP A 68 8.68 -17.52 8.62
C ASP A 68 7.63 -16.52 8.16
N ARG A 69 6.53 -16.43 8.91
CA ARG A 69 5.37 -15.56 8.62
C ARG A 69 5.69 -14.07 8.67
N ARG A 70 6.78 -13.68 9.32
CA ARG A 70 7.21 -12.28 9.43
C ARG A 70 7.74 -11.73 8.10
N TRP A 71 8.04 -12.62 7.15
CA TRP A 71 8.64 -12.29 5.88
C TRP A 71 7.78 -12.74 4.71
N GLN A 72 7.87 -11.98 3.63
CA GLN A 72 7.43 -12.36 2.29
C GLN A 72 8.61 -12.09 1.33
N TYR A 73 8.55 -12.63 0.13
CA TYR A 73 9.62 -12.51 -0.85
C TYR A 73 9.11 -11.80 -2.10
N LEU A 74 9.82 -10.74 -2.50
CA LEU A 74 9.59 -10.07 -3.77
C LEU A 74 10.56 -10.64 -4.80
N LEU A 75 10.01 -11.36 -5.78
CA LEU A 75 10.75 -12.00 -6.84
C LEU A 75 10.82 -11.10 -8.07
N PHE A 76 11.93 -11.17 -8.79
CA PHE A 76 12.12 -10.58 -10.11
C PHE A 76 12.65 -11.63 -11.07
N ALA A 77 12.05 -11.72 -12.26
CA ALA A 77 12.38 -12.70 -13.28
C ALA A 77 12.46 -12.06 -14.66
N ALA A 78 13.54 -12.36 -15.39
CA ALA A 78 13.74 -11.95 -16.78
C ALA A 78 14.72 -12.92 -17.44
N GLU A 79 14.40 -13.47 -18.61
CA GLU A 79 15.33 -14.32 -19.37
C GLU A 79 16.46 -13.47 -19.97
N PRO A 80 17.74 -13.90 -19.92
CA PRO A 80 18.27 -15.20 -19.47
C PRO A 80 18.65 -15.27 -17.98
N TYR A 81 18.37 -14.22 -17.21
CA TYR A 81 18.74 -14.15 -15.81
C TYR A 81 17.96 -15.13 -14.93
N GLU A 82 18.64 -15.60 -13.89
CA GLU A 82 17.98 -16.35 -12.84
C GLU A 82 16.99 -15.46 -12.06
N THR A 83 15.94 -16.09 -11.53
CA THR A 83 14.99 -15.39 -10.68
C THR A 83 15.67 -15.04 -9.36
N ILE A 84 15.70 -13.76 -9.02
CA ILE A 84 16.18 -13.26 -7.73
C ILE A 84 15.01 -12.95 -6.81
N ALA A 85 15.23 -13.04 -5.50
CA ALA A 85 14.22 -12.75 -4.49
C ALA A 85 14.77 -11.87 -3.38
N PHE A 86 13.99 -10.89 -2.94
CA PHE A 86 14.30 -10.04 -1.79
C PHE A 86 13.34 -10.38 -0.65
N LYS A 87 13.91 -10.73 0.51
CA LYS A 87 13.15 -10.92 1.76
C LYS A 87 12.71 -9.56 2.29
N ILE A 88 11.41 -9.34 2.39
CA ILE A 88 10.82 -8.08 2.86
C ILE A 88 9.80 -8.34 3.98
N PRO A 89 9.54 -7.36 4.87
CA PRO A 89 8.52 -7.52 5.92
C PRO A 89 7.17 -7.94 5.34
N SER A 90 6.50 -8.87 6.01
CA SER A 90 5.16 -9.37 5.63
C SER A 90 4.05 -8.37 5.98
N ARG A 91 4.18 -7.14 5.45
CA ARG A 91 3.20 -6.06 5.56
C ARG A 91 2.43 -5.93 4.25
N GLU A 92 1.17 -5.55 4.36
CA GLU A 92 0.34 -5.32 3.18
C GLU A 92 0.90 -4.19 2.33
N VAL A 93 0.90 -4.40 1.01
CA VAL A 93 1.31 -3.40 0.04
C VAL A 93 0.12 -2.52 -0.32
N ASP A 94 0.35 -1.21 -0.36
CA ASP A 94 -0.62 -0.22 -0.79
C ASP A 94 -0.62 -0.11 -2.32
N LYS A 95 -1.68 -0.63 -2.95
CA LYS A 95 -1.85 -0.65 -4.41
C LYS A 95 -2.60 0.57 -4.95
N SER A 96 -2.81 1.61 -4.13
CA SER A 96 -3.39 2.86 -4.61
C SER A 96 -2.49 3.55 -5.64
N GLU A 97 -3.09 4.38 -6.49
CA GLU A 97 -2.40 5.07 -7.57
C GLU A 97 -1.20 5.88 -7.03
N GLY A 98 -0.05 5.75 -7.69
CA GLY A 98 1.19 6.42 -7.28
C GLY A 98 1.90 5.79 -6.06
N LYS A 99 1.30 4.80 -5.39
CA LYS A 99 1.94 4.06 -4.28
C LYS A 99 2.50 2.73 -4.70
N PHE A 100 2.01 2.14 -5.79
CA PHE A 100 2.54 0.93 -6.41
C PHE A 100 2.69 1.16 -7.91
N TRP A 101 3.91 1.05 -8.44
CA TRP A 101 4.14 1.20 -9.87
C TRP A 101 5.39 0.45 -10.33
N THR A 102 5.42 0.13 -11.62
CA THR A 102 6.59 -0.42 -12.29
C THR A 102 6.89 0.34 -13.56
N TYR A 103 8.16 0.43 -13.92
CA TYR A 103 8.61 1.03 -15.18
C TYR A 103 9.77 0.22 -15.73
N TYR A 104 9.70 -0.13 -17.02
CA TYR A 104 10.81 -0.77 -17.72
C TYR A 104 11.32 0.18 -18.79
N ASN A 105 12.56 0.64 -18.62
CA ASN A 105 13.25 1.39 -19.66
C ASN A 105 13.90 0.40 -20.63
N THR A 106 13.35 0.28 -21.84
CA THR A 106 13.83 -0.63 -22.89
C THR A 106 15.15 -0.21 -23.52
N GLU A 107 15.52 1.08 -23.41
CA GLU A 107 16.76 1.63 -23.96
C GLU A 107 17.93 1.36 -23.02
N THR A 108 17.78 1.68 -21.73
CA THR A 108 18.82 1.45 -20.72
C THR A 108 18.77 0.04 -20.11
N LYS A 109 17.74 -0.74 -20.44
CA LYS A 109 17.47 -2.08 -19.89
C LYS A 109 17.34 -2.10 -18.36
N GLN A 110 16.70 -1.07 -17.81
CA GLN A 110 16.50 -0.91 -16.36
C GLN A 110 15.05 -1.13 -15.96
N PHE A 111 14.83 -2.00 -14.97
CA PHE A 111 13.52 -2.25 -14.39
C PHE A 111 13.41 -1.57 -13.02
N PHE A 112 12.34 -0.79 -12.87
CA PHE A 112 12.00 -0.09 -11.64
C PHE A 112 10.69 -0.65 -11.09
N LEU A 113 10.66 -0.88 -9.78
CA LEU A 113 9.46 -1.20 -9.03
C LEU A 113 9.48 -0.42 -7.73
N GLN A 114 8.46 0.41 -7.51
CA GLN A 114 8.25 1.08 -6.23
C GLN A 114 6.94 0.60 -5.61
N PHE A 115 6.98 0.38 -4.30
CA PHE A 115 5.75 0.23 -3.53
C PHE A 115 5.84 0.86 -2.14
N ALA A 116 4.71 1.32 -1.62
CA ALA A 116 4.54 1.67 -0.21
C ALA A 116 3.85 0.53 0.55
N PHE A 117 4.20 0.35 1.83
CA PHE A 117 3.40 -0.48 2.72
C PHE A 117 2.14 0.27 3.14
N LYS A 118 1.04 -0.42 3.39
CA LYS A 118 -0.11 0.18 4.06
C LYS A 118 0.32 0.71 5.43
N LEU A 119 -0.25 1.85 5.81
CA LEU A 119 -0.15 2.35 7.17
C LEU A 119 -0.81 1.32 8.09
N GLU A 120 -0.11 0.89 9.13
CA GLU A 120 -0.76 0.16 10.19
C GLU A 120 -1.68 1.15 10.91
N SER A 121 -2.99 1.01 10.70
CA SER A 121 -3.95 1.66 11.58
C SER A 121 -3.64 1.15 12.98
N ASN A 122 -3.29 2.04 13.90
CA ASN A 122 -2.99 1.70 15.28
C ASN A 122 -4.13 0.83 15.82
N LYS A 123 -3.95 -0.49 15.90
CA LYS A 123 -4.98 -1.46 16.33
C LYS A 123 -5.21 -1.40 17.85
N TYR A 124 -5.02 -0.23 18.47
CA TYR A 124 -5.38 0.01 19.86
C TYR A 124 -6.77 0.62 19.93
N SER A 125 -7.80 -0.13 19.48
CA SER A 125 -9.20 0.09 19.88
C SER A 125 -10.15 -0.88 19.15
N SER A 126 -10.10 -2.18 19.51
CA SER A 126 -11.29 -3.05 19.58
C SER A 126 -10.92 -4.50 19.94
N ASP A 127 -10.22 -4.70 21.07
CA ASP A 127 -10.14 -6.02 21.74
C ASP A 127 -10.90 -5.98 23.09
N HIS A 128 -11.98 -5.20 23.16
CA HIS A 128 -12.99 -5.35 24.20
C HIS A 128 -14.33 -5.69 23.54
N ALA A 129 -14.55 -6.98 23.31
CA ALA A 129 -15.69 -7.73 23.88
C ALA A 129 -15.98 -9.02 23.09
N SER A 130 -15.17 -10.06 23.28
CA SER A 130 -15.65 -11.44 23.06
C SER A 130 -14.81 -12.47 23.80
N SER A 131 -15.17 -12.78 25.05
CA SER A 131 -15.35 -14.17 25.53
C SER A 131 -15.60 -14.21 27.05
N THR A 132 -16.88 -14.42 27.39
CA THR A 132 -17.34 -15.43 28.35
C THR A 132 -16.47 -15.77 29.58
N GLY A 133 -16.85 -15.19 30.71
CA GLY A 133 -16.71 -15.81 32.03
C GLY A 133 -18.05 -15.73 32.76
N ARG A 134 -18.87 -16.78 32.71
CA ARG A 134 -20.06 -16.93 33.55
C ARG A 134 -19.63 -17.08 35.00
N SER A 135 -19.79 -16.06 35.83
CA SER A 135 -19.84 -16.22 37.28
C SER A 135 -21.32 -16.31 37.69
N TYR A 136 -21.76 -17.50 38.09
CA TYR A 136 -23.01 -17.65 38.82
C TYR A 136 -22.79 -17.12 40.24
N GLY A 137 -23.18 -15.88 40.49
CA GLY A 137 -23.46 -15.41 41.85
C GLY A 137 -24.92 -15.76 42.22
N PRO A 138 -25.21 -16.18 43.46
CA PRO A 138 -26.59 -16.47 43.86
C PRO A 138 -27.43 -15.17 43.82
N ALA A 139 -28.59 -15.25 43.18
CA ALA A 139 -29.53 -14.15 43.10
C ALA A 139 -30.02 -13.73 44.50
N PRO A 140 -30.24 -12.42 44.77
CA PRO A 140 -30.87 -11.98 46.00
C PRO A 140 -32.34 -12.44 46.06
N PRO A 141 -32.89 -12.75 47.26
CA PRO A 141 -34.29 -13.13 47.40
C PRO A 141 -35.24 -11.97 47.08
N ALA A 142 -36.36 -12.27 46.42
CA ALA A 142 -37.40 -11.31 46.08
C ALA A 142 -38.11 -10.77 47.35
N PRO A 143 -38.58 -9.51 47.34
CA PRO A 143 -39.36 -8.96 48.45
C PRO A 143 -40.76 -9.61 48.53
N PRO A 144 -41.32 -9.81 49.74
CA PRO A 144 -42.66 -10.36 49.91
C PRO A 144 -43.71 -9.37 49.42
N SER A 145 -44.65 -9.88 48.61
CA SER A 145 -45.84 -9.13 48.17
C SER A 145 -46.81 -8.97 49.33
N SER A 146 -46.99 -7.74 49.80
CA SER A 146 -48.06 -7.41 50.75
C SER A 146 -49.41 -7.42 50.02
N LEU A 147 -50.18 -8.47 50.23
CA LEU A 147 -51.63 -8.47 49.98
C LEU A 147 -52.27 -7.51 51.00
N ARG A 148 -52.75 -6.37 50.50
CA ARG A 148 -53.61 -5.45 51.23
C ARG A 148 -55.05 -5.89 51.00
N GLY A 149 -55.77 -6.18 52.09
CA GLY A 149 -57.24 -6.19 52.09
C GLY A 149 -57.82 -4.78 52.06
#